data_AF-A0AAD7BPF2-F1
#
_entry.id   AF-A0AAD7BPF2-F1
#
_cell.length_a   1.000
_cell.length_b   1.000
_cell.length_c   1.000
_cell.angle_alpha   90.00
_cell.angle_beta   90.00
_cell.angle_gamma   90.00
#
_symmetry.space_group_name_H-M   'P 1'
#
loop_
_entity.id
_entity.type
_entity.pdbx_description
1 polymer ?
#
loop_
_entity_poly.entity_id
_entity_poly.type
_entity_poly.pdbx_seq_one_letter_code
_entity_poly.pdbx_strand_id
1 'polypeptide(L)'
;GDGAPDGHPYELRKDHNGRCNLEQRQPHRSKDMNNVEQYNAMVEAFTDIFELVRDALKEYLPDEYDQLSIYMEHLPLDASSPCYPLGGFVLNVRVCTWAHQDGGDNLLCFVIPFGNFTGGGLCHYETGFCFGLKQGDVHAFPSCDITHFNLHFKGLRGGLVLHSDRYGESWVRDCNGWSASVVRYS
;
A
#
# COMPACT_ATOMS: atom_id res chain seq x y z
N GLY A 1 -17.87 -4.49 -25.41
CA GLY A 1 -17.19 -5.64 -26.02
C GLY A 1 -18.03 -6.87 -25.83
N ASP A 2 -17.69 -7.96 -26.49
CA ASP A 2 -18.45 -9.22 -26.42
C ASP A 2 -18.49 -9.72 -24.97
N GLY A 3 -19.70 -9.89 -24.43
CA GLY A 3 -19.93 -10.38 -23.07
C GLY A 3 -20.02 -9.31 -21.97
N ALA A 4 -19.95 -8.02 -22.30
CA ALA A 4 -20.32 -6.97 -21.34
C ALA A 4 -21.84 -7.00 -21.08
N PRO A 5 -22.31 -6.82 -19.83
CA PRO A 5 -23.74 -6.73 -19.56
C PRO A 5 -24.36 -5.57 -20.35
N ASP A 6 -25.55 -5.77 -20.89
CA ASP A 6 -26.30 -4.70 -21.57
C ASP A 6 -26.59 -3.56 -20.58
N GLY A 7 -26.10 -2.37 -20.88
CA GLY A 7 -26.31 -1.16 -20.06
C GLY A 7 -25.11 -0.22 -20.06
N HIS A 8 -25.37 1.06 -19.82
CA HIS A 8 -24.27 2.01 -19.63
C HIS A 8 -23.47 1.58 -18.38
N PRO A 9 -22.12 1.59 -18.38
CA PRO A 9 -21.34 1.12 -17.24
C PRO A 9 -21.88 1.63 -15.91
N TYR A 10 -22.16 2.93 -15.80
CA TYR A 10 -22.72 3.59 -14.60
C TYR A 10 -23.99 2.94 -14.00
N GLU A 11 -24.77 2.24 -14.82
CA GLU A 11 -26.02 1.57 -14.46
C GLU A 11 -25.79 0.15 -13.92
N LEU A 12 -24.62 -0.43 -14.17
CA LEU A 12 -24.27 -1.77 -13.67
C LEU A 12 -24.17 -1.77 -12.14
N ARG A 13 -24.84 -2.74 -11.52
CA ARG A 13 -24.88 -3.00 -10.08
C ARG A 13 -24.44 -4.43 -9.82
N LYS A 14 -23.87 -4.69 -8.64
CA LYS A 14 -23.53 -6.05 -8.20
C LYS A 14 -24.82 -6.76 -7.79
N ASP A 15 -25.04 -7.99 -8.28
CA ASP A 15 -26.18 -8.80 -7.87
C ASP A 15 -26.14 -9.12 -6.36
N HIS A 16 -27.31 -9.37 -5.77
CA HIS A 16 -27.50 -9.79 -4.37
C HIS A 16 -27.07 -8.80 -3.28
N ASN A 17 -27.48 -7.52 -3.38
CA ASN A 17 -27.29 -6.51 -2.31
C ASN A 17 -25.81 -6.21 -1.93
N GLY A 18 -24.85 -6.59 -2.79
CA GLY A 18 -23.47 -6.16 -2.61
C GLY A 18 -23.35 -4.64 -2.75
N ARG A 19 -22.74 -3.96 -1.76
CA ARG A 19 -22.35 -2.55 -1.91
C ARG A 19 -21.48 -2.42 -3.17
N CYS A 20 -21.99 -1.73 -4.18
CA CYS A 20 -21.26 -1.39 -5.39
C CYS A 20 -20.85 0.07 -5.27
N ASN A 21 -19.55 0.34 -5.05
CA ASN A 21 -19.06 1.70 -5.09
C ASN A 21 -18.94 2.12 -6.56
N LEU A 22 -19.99 2.75 -7.07
CA LEU A 22 -20.09 3.15 -8.47
C LEU A 22 -19.04 4.16 -8.89
N GLU A 23 -18.55 4.93 -7.91
CA GLU A 23 -17.52 5.95 -8.08
C GLU A 23 -16.11 5.36 -8.08
N GLN A 24 -15.94 4.07 -7.74
CA GLN A 24 -14.65 3.45 -7.48
C GLN A 24 -14.49 2.11 -8.20
N ARG A 25 -14.52 2.17 -9.54
CA ARG A 25 -14.48 0.98 -10.42
C ARG A 25 -13.08 0.66 -10.95
N GLN A 26 -12.18 1.62 -10.83
CA GLN A 26 -10.78 1.51 -11.19
C GLN A 26 -9.93 1.90 -9.99
N PRO A 27 -8.68 1.42 -9.91
CA PRO A 27 -7.69 1.97 -9.00
C PRO A 27 -7.64 3.49 -9.12
N HIS A 28 -7.56 4.20 -8.00
CA HIS A 28 -7.48 5.65 -7.98
C HIS A 28 -6.54 6.10 -6.87
N ARG A 29 -6.16 7.37 -6.92
CA ARG A 29 -5.31 7.98 -5.90
C ARG A 29 -6.04 8.12 -4.57
N SER A 30 -5.33 7.98 -3.46
CA SER A 30 -5.92 8.16 -2.13
C SER A 30 -6.62 9.51 -2.01
N LYS A 31 -7.73 9.55 -1.27
CA LYS A 31 -8.44 10.79 -0.92
C LYS A 31 -7.59 11.71 -0.04
N ASP A 32 -6.60 11.15 0.65
CA ASP A 32 -5.63 11.91 1.46
C ASP A 32 -4.65 12.70 0.59
N MET A 33 -4.57 12.38 -0.71
CA MET A 33 -3.83 13.15 -1.71
C MET A 33 -4.63 14.37 -2.20
N ASN A 34 -5.31 15.06 -1.29
CA ASN A 34 -6.14 16.23 -1.59
C ASN A 34 -5.30 17.51 -1.82
N ASN A 35 -4.01 17.48 -1.49
CA ASN A 35 -3.03 18.53 -1.75
C ASN A 35 -1.84 17.96 -2.53
N VAL A 36 -1.83 18.22 -3.84
CA VAL A 36 -0.82 17.71 -4.76
C VAL A 36 0.57 18.28 -4.47
N GLU A 37 0.66 19.53 -4.03
CA GLU A 37 1.94 20.19 -3.72
C GLU A 37 2.60 19.53 -2.52
N GLN A 38 1.85 19.29 -1.45
CA GLN A 38 2.33 18.59 -0.26
C GLN A 38 2.71 17.13 -0.58
N TYR A 39 1.89 16.45 -1.38
CA TYR A 39 2.20 15.10 -1.84
C TYR A 39 3.53 15.06 -2.61
N ASN A 40 3.71 15.95 -3.59
CA ASN A 40 4.94 15.99 -4.39
C ASN A 40 6.16 16.34 -3.53
N ALA A 41 6.03 17.26 -2.58
CA ALA A 41 7.11 17.57 -1.64
C ALA A 41 7.49 16.37 -0.77
N MET A 42 6.51 15.57 -0.34
CA MET A 42 6.79 14.32 0.39
C MET A 42 7.46 13.27 -0.50
N VAL A 43 6.99 13.11 -1.74
CA VAL A 43 7.62 12.19 -2.70
C VAL A 43 9.07 12.58 -2.92
N GLU A 44 9.34 13.85 -3.22
CA GLU A 44 10.70 14.36 -3.41
C GLU A 44 11.57 14.10 -2.18
N ALA A 45 11.07 14.42 -0.97
CA ALA A 45 11.81 14.24 0.27
C ALA A 45 12.12 12.77 0.62
N PHE A 46 11.32 11.82 0.13
CA PHE A 46 11.47 10.40 0.45
C PHE A 46 11.99 9.55 -0.72
N THR A 47 12.29 10.16 -1.88
CA THR A 47 12.80 9.47 -3.07
C THR A 47 13.94 8.52 -2.74
N ASP A 48 14.97 9.00 -2.04
CA ASP A 48 16.15 8.17 -1.69
C ASP A 48 15.78 6.97 -0.80
N ILE A 49 14.78 7.12 0.07
CA ILE A 49 14.29 6.01 0.90
C ILE A 49 13.48 5.02 0.06
N PHE A 50 12.67 5.50 -0.88
CA PHE A 50 11.92 4.63 -1.79
C PHE A 50 12.87 3.80 -2.66
N GLU A 51 13.93 4.42 -3.19
CA GLU A 51 14.96 3.73 -3.96
C GLU A 51 15.70 2.70 -3.11
N LEU A 52 16.10 3.07 -1.89
CA LEU A 52 16.74 2.15 -0.95
C LEU A 52 15.87 0.92 -0.66
N VAL A 53 14.57 1.11 -0.39
CA VAL A 53 13.66 0.00 -0.11
C VAL A 53 13.44 -0.85 -1.35
N ARG A 54 13.26 -0.23 -2.53
CA ARG A 54 13.11 -0.94 -3.80
C ARG A 54 14.31 -1.83 -4.07
N ASP A 55 15.51 -1.29 -3.91
CA ASP A 55 16.75 -2.00 -4.21
C ASP A 55 16.99 -3.13 -3.19
N ALA A 56 16.72 -2.89 -1.90
CA ALA A 56 16.77 -3.92 -0.87
C ALA A 56 15.74 -5.04 -1.10
N LEU A 57 14.52 -4.70 -1.50
CA LEU A 57 13.48 -5.68 -1.83
C LEU A 57 13.92 -6.53 -3.03
N LYS A 58 14.47 -5.90 -4.09
CA LYS A 58 14.97 -6.61 -5.27
C LYS A 58 16.16 -7.52 -4.97
N GLU A 59 17.03 -7.13 -4.05
CA GLU A 59 18.21 -7.91 -3.66
C GLU A 59 17.86 -9.08 -2.72
N TYR A 60 17.06 -8.82 -1.68
CA TYR A 60 16.84 -9.78 -0.60
C TYR A 60 15.54 -10.58 -0.72
N LEU A 61 14.55 -10.06 -1.43
CA LEU A 61 13.19 -10.62 -1.55
C LEU A 61 12.71 -10.53 -3.02
N PRO A 62 13.45 -11.12 -3.99
CA PRO A 62 13.15 -10.96 -5.41
C PRO A 62 11.79 -11.55 -5.82
N ASP A 63 11.38 -12.65 -5.20
CA ASP A 63 10.09 -13.27 -5.49
C ASP A 63 8.92 -12.38 -5.04
N GLU A 64 9.06 -11.72 -3.89
CA GLU A 64 8.09 -10.74 -3.41
C GLU A 64 8.12 -9.45 -4.22
N TYR A 65 9.30 -9.00 -4.65
CA TYR A 65 9.46 -7.87 -5.57
C TYR A 65 8.66 -8.09 -6.85
N ASP A 66 8.82 -9.25 -7.47
CA ASP A 66 8.14 -9.60 -8.72
C ASP A 66 6.62 -9.68 -8.52
N GLN A 67 6.16 -10.28 -7.42
CA GLN A 67 4.72 -10.35 -7.10
C GLN A 67 4.10 -8.97 -6.89
N LEU A 68 4.78 -8.08 -6.16
CA LEU A 68 4.32 -6.71 -5.92
C LEU A 68 4.29 -5.89 -7.22
N SER A 69 5.26 -6.12 -8.10
CA SER A 69 5.37 -5.46 -9.40
C SER A 69 4.18 -5.72 -10.31
N ILE A 70 3.61 -6.94 -10.28
CA ILE A 70 2.49 -7.33 -11.16
C ILE A 70 1.34 -6.33 -11.06
N TYR A 71 0.90 -5.98 -9.85
CA TYR A 71 -0.23 -5.03 -9.73
C TYR A 71 0.14 -3.64 -10.24
N MET A 72 1.36 -3.16 -9.95
CA MET A 72 1.84 -1.85 -10.40
C MET A 72 1.90 -1.75 -11.92
N GLU A 73 2.33 -2.81 -12.60
CA GLU A 73 2.38 -2.88 -14.08
C GLU A 73 0.99 -2.89 -14.73
N HIS A 74 -0.06 -3.20 -13.97
CA HIS A 74 -1.44 -3.24 -14.46
C HIS A 74 -2.22 -1.98 -14.13
N LEU A 75 -1.63 -0.97 -13.48
CA LEU A 75 -2.33 0.27 -13.15
C LEU A 75 -2.83 0.97 -14.43
N PRO A 76 -4.04 1.55 -14.40
CA PRO A 76 -4.62 2.21 -15.57
C PRO A 76 -3.83 3.48 -15.94
N LEU A 77 -3.85 3.83 -17.22
CA LEU A 77 -3.31 5.10 -17.75
C LEU A 77 -1.81 5.31 -17.49
N ASP A 78 -1.02 4.23 -17.50
CA ASP A 78 0.43 4.29 -17.25
C ASP A 78 0.79 4.95 -15.92
N ALA A 79 -0.12 4.83 -14.93
CA ALA A 79 0.10 5.36 -13.60
C ALA A 79 1.17 4.53 -12.88
N SER A 80 2.08 5.21 -12.19
CA SER A 80 3.12 4.59 -11.37
C SER A 80 3.05 5.08 -9.93
N SER A 81 3.49 4.21 -9.02
CA SER A 81 3.68 4.54 -7.61
C SER A 81 5.09 5.11 -7.39
N PRO A 82 5.24 6.20 -6.61
CA PRO A 82 6.57 6.74 -6.27
C PRO A 82 7.43 5.76 -5.46
N CYS A 83 6.81 4.78 -4.79
CA CYS A 83 7.48 3.77 -3.99
C CYS A 83 7.42 2.38 -4.65
N TYR A 84 7.40 2.32 -5.99
CA TYR A 84 7.43 1.06 -6.75
C TYR A 84 8.48 0.07 -6.21
N PRO A 85 8.16 -1.23 -6.04
CA PRO A 85 6.93 -1.91 -6.48
C PRO A 85 5.77 -1.85 -5.48
N LEU A 86 5.87 -1.05 -4.42
CA LEU A 86 4.79 -0.88 -3.43
C LEU A 86 3.74 0.10 -3.94
N GLY A 87 2.48 -0.10 -3.53
CA GLY A 87 1.32 0.62 -4.05
C GLY A 87 1.18 2.05 -3.53
N GLY A 88 1.73 2.33 -2.36
CA GLY A 88 1.69 3.66 -1.77
C GLY A 88 2.45 3.76 -0.45
N PHE A 89 2.39 4.96 0.13
CA PHE A 89 3.00 5.24 1.42
C PHE A 89 2.07 6.04 2.33
N VAL A 90 2.26 5.88 3.62
CA VAL A 90 1.56 6.61 4.69
C VAL A 90 2.59 7.23 5.62
N LEU A 91 2.36 8.49 5.98
CA LEU A 91 3.17 9.18 6.97
C LEU A 91 2.42 9.24 8.31
N ASN A 92 2.83 8.40 9.26
CA ASN A 92 2.23 8.37 10.58
C ASN A 92 3.07 9.22 11.54
N VAL A 93 2.46 10.26 12.15
CA VAL A 93 3.13 11.16 13.11
C VAL A 93 2.61 10.88 14.52
N ARG A 94 3.52 10.76 15.50
CA ARG A 94 3.24 10.41 16.90
C ARG A 94 2.61 9.02 17.08
N VAL A 95 3.22 8.04 16.43
CA VAL A 95 2.65 6.70 16.29
C VAL A 95 2.72 5.91 17.60
N CYS A 96 1.55 5.74 18.21
CA CYS A 96 1.23 4.75 19.24
C CYS A 96 -0.11 4.15 18.83
N THR A 97 -0.14 2.86 18.55
CA THR A 97 -1.29 2.20 17.91
C THR A 97 -1.81 1.07 18.80
N TRP A 98 -3.10 0.78 18.67
CA TRP A 98 -3.68 -0.44 19.20
C TRP A 98 -3.29 -1.63 18.32
N ALA A 99 -3.39 -2.85 18.85
CA ALA A 99 -3.17 -4.07 18.08
C ALA A 99 -4.14 -4.16 16.89
N HIS A 100 -3.60 -4.31 15.68
CA HIS A 100 -4.36 -4.45 14.44
C HIS A 100 -3.59 -5.24 13.39
N GLN A 101 -4.31 -5.66 12.36
CA GLN A 101 -3.76 -6.17 11.10
C GLN A 101 -4.19 -5.22 9.99
N ASP A 102 -3.32 -4.97 9.03
CA ASP A 102 -3.63 -4.16 7.86
C ASP A 102 -4.26 -5.04 6.79
N GLY A 103 -5.55 -5.34 6.95
CA GLY A 103 -6.26 -6.25 6.04
C GLY A 103 -6.38 -5.75 4.59
N GLY A 104 -6.04 -4.49 4.33
CA GLY A 104 -5.96 -3.91 2.98
C GLY A 104 -4.60 -4.12 2.30
N ASP A 105 -3.55 -4.44 3.06
CA ASP A 105 -2.22 -4.69 2.52
C ASP A 105 -2.13 -6.09 1.90
N ASN A 106 -1.18 -6.25 0.99
CA ASN A 106 -0.83 -7.51 0.36
C ASN A 106 0.64 -7.87 0.59
N LEU A 107 0.95 -9.11 0.95
CA LEU A 107 2.31 -9.65 1.01
C LEU A 107 3.24 -9.00 2.06
N LEU A 108 3.65 -7.74 1.89
CA LEU A 108 4.61 -7.03 2.74
C LEU A 108 4.23 -5.56 2.95
N CYS A 109 4.55 -5.09 4.15
CA CYS A 109 4.56 -3.70 4.56
C CYS A 109 5.92 -3.36 5.17
N PHE A 110 6.37 -2.13 4.97
CA PHE A 110 7.63 -1.61 5.47
C PHE A 110 7.38 -0.46 6.43
N VAL A 111 8.05 -0.48 7.58
CA VAL A 111 8.02 0.61 8.55
C VAL A 111 9.43 1.17 8.71
N ILE A 112 9.57 2.47 8.43
CA ILE A 112 10.81 3.24 8.63
C ILE A 112 10.55 4.33 9.67
N PRO A 113 10.98 4.12 10.93
CA PRO A 113 10.84 5.14 11.96
C PRO A 113 11.75 6.34 11.72
N PHE A 114 11.28 7.53 12.09
CA PHE A 114 12.08 8.75 12.07
C PHE A 114 11.80 9.65 13.26
N GLY A 115 12.73 10.58 13.50
CA GLY A 115 12.68 11.53 14.60
C GLY A 115 13.50 11.10 15.81
N ASN A 116 13.58 11.99 16.80
CA ASN A 116 14.33 11.78 18.02
C ASN A 116 13.40 11.29 19.15
N PHE A 117 13.47 10.00 19.47
CA PHE A 117 12.58 9.36 20.44
C PHE A 117 13.27 8.26 21.25
N THR A 118 12.63 7.90 22.36
CA THR A 118 12.94 6.70 23.15
C THR A 118 11.66 5.90 23.40
N GLY A 119 11.77 4.57 23.49
CA GLY A 119 10.61 3.67 23.53
C GLY A 119 10.00 3.47 22.13
N GLY A 120 8.69 3.25 22.05
CA GLY A 120 7.99 3.14 20.76
C GLY A 120 8.16 1.82 20.01
N GLY A 121 8.52 0.75 20.72
CA GLY A 121 8.77 -0.55 20.10
C GLY A 121 7.61 -1.01 19.22
N LEU A 122 7.91 -1.59 18.07
CA LEU A 122 6.95 -2.26 17.20
C LEU A 122 6.85 -3.71 17.64
N CYS A 123 5.69 -4.10 18.18
CA CYS A 123 5.48 -5.45 18.66
C CYS A 123 4.63 -6.25 17.66
N HIS A 124 5.02 -7.51 17.44
CA HIS A 124 4.29 -8.51 16.65
C HIS A 124 3.73 -9.55 17.61
N TYR A 125 2.40 -9.69 17.65
CA TYR A 125 1.74 -10.52 18.65
C TYR A 125 2.02 -12.01 18.43
N GLU A 126 1.86 -12.50 17.20
CA GLU A 126 1.95 -13.91 16.86
C GLU A 126 3.36 -14.47 17.05
N THR A 127 4.39 -13.66 16.81
CA THR A 127 5.80 -14.05 17.00
C THR A 127 6.32 -13.77 18.41
N GLY A 128 5.60 -12.96 19.20
CA GLY A 128 6.03 -12.50 20.52
C GLY A 128 7.22 -11.54 20.50
N PHE A 129 7.69 -11.10 19.33
CA PHE A 129 8.80 -10.17 19.21
C PHE A 129 8.36 -8.72 19.39
N CYS A 130 9.21 -7.93 20.06
CA CYS A 130 9.06 -6.48 20.06
C CYS A 130 10.37 -5.80 19.69
N PHE A 131 10.33 -5.07 18.58
CA PHE A 131 11.47 -4.48 17.92
C PHE A 131 11.67 -3.03 18.40
N GLY A 132 12.81 -2.76 19.03
CA GLY A 132 13.24 -1.42 19.40
C GLY A 132 13.85 -0.64 18.24
N LEU A 133 13.07 -0.47 17.16
CA LEU A 133 13.53 0.17 15.93
C LEU A 133 13.99 1.61 16.19
N LYS A 134 15.13 1.98 15.62
CA LYS A 134 15.73 3.31 15.66
C LYS A 134 15.38 4.10 14.39
N GLN A 135 15.71 5.39 14.42
CA GLN A 135 15.58 6.23 13.24
C GLN A 135 16.39 5.64 12.08
N GLY A 136 15.74 5.46 10.93
CA GLY A 136 16.36 4.98 9.69
C GLY A 136 16.41 3.46 9.55
N ASP A 137 16.05 2.69 10.58
CA ASP A 137 15.89 1.24 10.42
C ASP A 137 14.76 0.95 9.43
N VAL A 138 14.94 -0.05 8.57
CA VAL A 138 13.92 -0.55 7.64
C VAL A 138 13.42 -1.89 8.16
N HIS A 139 12.13 -1.98 8.49
CA HIS A 139 11.53 -3.21 8.99
C HIS A 139 10.40 -3.66 8.08
N ALA A 140 10.55 -4.84 7.46
CA ALA A 140 9.58 -5.44 6.55
C ALA A 140 8.85 -6.61 7.22
N PHE A 141 7.53 -6.70 7.05
CA PHE A 141 6.73 -7.82 7.58
C PHE A 141 5.37 -7.93 6.87
N PRO A 142 4.72 -9.11 6.90
CA PRO A 142 3.37 -9.28 6.36
C PRO A 142 2.32 -8.68 7.30
N SER A 143 2.00 -7.39 7.13
CA SER A 143 1.07 -6.62 7.97
C SER A 143 -0.38 -7.15 7.97
N CYS A 144 -0.78 -7.86 6.90
CA CYS A 144 -2.10 -8.48 6.80
C CYS A 144 -2.24 -9.75 7.65
N ASP A 145 -1.12 -10.43 7.93
CA ASP A 145 -1.10 -11.72 8.63
C ASP A 145 -0.60 -11.59 10.09
N ILE A 146 0.13 -10.52 10.41
CA ILE A 146 0.70 -10.28 11.73
C ILE A 146 -0.02 -9.12 12.42
N THR A 147 -0.62 -9.43 13.58
CA THR A 147 -1.14 -8.42 14.48
C THR A 147 0.01 -7.63 15.08
N HIS A 148 0.01 -6.32 14.85
CA HIS A 148 1.09 -5.46 15.27
C HIS A 148 0.59 -4.16 15.93
N PHE A 149 1.47 -3.56 16.75
CA PHE A 149 1.19 -2.32 17.45
C PHE A 149 2.48 -1.60 17.88
N ASN A 150 2.39 -0.29 18.07
CA ASN A 150 3.47 0.52 18.62
C ASN A 150 3.24 0.85 20.09
N LEU A 151 4.24 0.56 20.91
CA LEU A 151 4.27 0.94 22.32
C LEU A 151 4.36 2.46 22.51
N HIS A 152 4.14 2.91 23.75
CA HIS A 152 4.36 4.30 24.14
C HIS A 152 5.82 4.73 23.93
N PHE A 153 6.00 5.99 23.56
CA PHE A 153 7.30 6.62 23.32
C PHE A 153 7.37 7.99 23.99
N LYS A 154 8.60 8.51 24.12
CA LYS A 154 8.89 9.91 24.50
C LYS A 154 9.67 10.58 23.37
N GLY A 155 9.40 11.86 23.11
CA GLY A 155 10.05 12.64 22.06
C GLY A 155 9.21 12.76 20.79
N LEU A 156 9.86 12.93 19.64
CA LEU A 156 9.23 12.99 18.32
C LEU A 156 9.46 11.66 17.60
N ARG A 157 8.40 10.88 17.45
CA ARG A 157 8.41 9.63 16.66
C ARG A 157 7.43 9.74 15.51
N GLY A 158 7.91 9.57 14.29
CA GLY A 158 7.10 9.31 13.12
C GLY A 158 7.47 7.96 12.49
N GLY A 159 6.65 7.50 11.57
CA GLY A 159 6.92 6.32 10.74
C GLY A 159 6.48 6.59 9.32
N LEU A 160 7.40 6.41 8.38
CA LEU A 160 7.07 6.24 6.98
C LEU A 160 6.70 4.77 6.78
N VAL A 161 5.48 4.53 6.34
CA VAL A 161 4.97 3.19 6.06
C VAL A 161 4.84 3.04 4.56
N LEU A 162 5.47 2.02 3.97
CA LEU A 162 5.29 1.69 2.55
C LEU A 162 4.49 0.40 2.49
N HIS A 163 3.41 0.40 1.70
CA HIS A 163 2.47 -0.70 1.68
C HIS A 163 2.02 -1.01 0.26
N SER A 164 1.50 -2.21 0.09
CA SER A 164 0.86 -2.67 -1.14
C SER A 164 -0.66 -2.63 -0.98
N ASP A 165 -1.39 -3.00 -2.02
CA ASP A 165 -2.85 -2.99 -2.01
C ASP A 165 -3.40 -4.32 -2.50
N ARG A 166 -4.08 -5.05 -1.60
CA ARG A 166 -4.70 -6.34 -1.91
C ARG A 166 -5.87 -6.23 -2.87
N TYR A 167 -6.54 -5.09 -2.93
CA TYR A 167 -7.61 -4.85 -3.89
C TYR A 167 -7.08 -4.78 -5.34
N GLY A 168 -5.76 -4.68 -5.53
CA GLY A 168 -5.12 -4.81 -6.82
C GLY A 168 -5.28 -6.19 -7.47
N GLU A 169 -5.44 -7.26 -6.69
CA GLU A 169 -5.54 -8.63 -7.22
C GLU A 169 -6.74 -8.82 -8.16
N SER A 170 -7.90 -8.26 -7.82
CA SER A 170 -9.08 -8.33 -8.69
C SER A 170 -8.91 -7.48 -9.94
N TRP A 171 -8.15 -6.38 -9.86
CA TRP A 171 -7.83 -5.57 -11.03
C TRP A 171 -6.90 -6.32 -12.00
N VAL A 172 -5.85 -6.96 -11.49
CA VAL A 172 -4.95 -7.80 -12.29
C VAL A 172 -5.69 -8.95 -12.95
N ARG A 173 -6.57 -9.64 -12.21
CA ARG A 173 -7.28 -10.83 -12.71
C ARG A 173 -8.20 -10.54 -13.89
N ASP A 174 -9.07 -9.54 -13.76
CA ASP A 174 -10.17 -9.32 -14.72
C ASP A 174 -10.60 -7.85 -14.84
N CYS A 175 -9.73 -6.91 -14.44
CA CYS A 175 -10.04 -5.49 -14.34
C CYS A 175 -11.30 -5.23 -13.49
N ASN A 176 -11.45 -5.95 -12.37
CA ASN A 176 -12.67 -5.94 -11.55
C ASN A 176 -13.93 -6.39 -12.32
N GLY A 177 -13.80 -7.36 -13.22
CA GLY A 177 -14.85 -7.88 -14.09
C GLY A 177 -15.08 -7.07 -15.37
N TRP A 178 -14.21 -6.12 -15.72
CA TRP A 178 -14.35 -5.23 -16.87
C TRP A 178 -13.44 -5.56 -18.05
N SER A 179 -12.70 -6.68 -18.02
CA SER A 179 -11.76 -7.06 -19.09
C SER A 179 -12.36 -7.04 -20.51
N ALA A 180 -13.65 -7.34 -20.68
CA ALA A 180 -14.37 -7.26 -21.96
C ALA A 180 -14.65 -5.81 -22.47
N SER A 181 -14.33 -4.79 -21.67
CA SER A 181 -14.59 -3.37 -21.93
C SER A 181 -13.33 -2.51 -21.98
N VAL A 182 -12.17 -3.05 -21.60
CA VAL A 182 -10.89 -2.31 -21.61
C VAL A 182 -10.18 -2.57 -22.95
N VAL A 183 -10.08 -1.54 -23.79
CA VAL A 183 -9.25 -1.58 -25.00
C VAL A 183 -7.78 -1.54 -24.56
N ARG A 184 -7.06 -2.66 -24.71
CA ARG A 184 -5.60 -2.68 -24.54
C ARG A 184 -4.96 -2.20 -25.84
N TYR A 185 -4.28 -1.06 -25.79
CA TYR A 185 -3.40 -0.64 -26.89
C TYR A 185 -2.11 -1.45 -26.78
N SER A 186 -1.84 -2.26 -27.79
CA SER A 186 -0.61 -3.05 -27.97
C SER A 186 0.56 -2.18 -28.42
#